data_AF-A0AAE3R7W1-F1
#
_entry.id   AF-A0AAE3R7W1-F1
#
_cell.length_a   1.000
_cell.length_b   1.000
_cell.length_c   1.000
_cell.angle_alpha   90.00
_cell.angle_beta   90.00
_cell.angle_gamma   90.00
#
_symmetry.space_group_name_H-M   'P 1'
#
loop_
_entity.id
_entity.type
_entity.pdbx_description
1 polymer ?
#
loop_
_entity_poly.entity_id
_entity_poly.type
_entity_poly.pdbx_seq_one_letter_code
_entity_poly.pdbx_strand_id
1 'polypeptide(L)'
;MTLFNHYELTDFFFIDLFQSLLGPSADKVNRLNVNLENAEKRLKTIEGTYYVRFQKDSSFLTQTGAVWFARKDIESARYYATGGREGYAVSDRVQDDAGLNRFDPRVKKLLQEITDVESKVKEMEKAKGYEFVAVRDNNIIYKDTETGKELSAKESSQI
;
A
#
# COMPACT_ATOMS: atom_id res chain seq x y z
N MET A 1 37.14 -31.73 -0.70
CA MET A 1 35.83 -32.42 -0.72
C MET A 1 34.88 -31.54 0.07
N THR A 2 34.17 -30.65 -0.63
CA THR A 2 33.36 -29.58 -0.03
C THR A 2 31.92 -30.09 0.04
N LEU A 3 31.43 -30.35 1.26
CA LEU A 3 30.03 -30.72 1.48
C LEU A 3 29.17 -29.46 1.38
N PHE A 4 28.21 -29.48 0.44
CA PHE A 4 27.21 -28.44 0.24
C PHE A 4 26.29 -28.30 1.46
N ASN A 5 26.15 -27.08 1.97
CA ASN A 5 25.06 -26.67 2.84
C ASN A 5 23.73 -26.81 2.08
N HIS A 6 22.85 -27.69 2.54
CA HIS A 6 21.57 -27.99 1.88
C HIS A 6 20.39 -27.98 2.87
N TYR A 7 20.39 -27.07 3.86
CA TYR A 7 19.41 -27.06 4.94
C TYR A 7 18.70 -25.72 5.21
N GLU A 8 18.71 -24.75 4.28
CA GLU A 8 17.95 -23.50 4.48
C GLU A 8 16.71 -23.32 3.58
N LEU A 9 16.47 -24.23 2.62
CA LEU A 9 15.35 -24.11 1.68
C LEU A 9 14.13 -24.98 2.04
N THR A 10 14.26 -25.92 2.97
CA THR A 10 13.16 -26.83 3.35
C THR A 10 12.27 -26.25 4.45
N ASP A 11 12.84 -25.51 5.40
CA ASP A 11 12.10 -25.14 6.61
C ASP A 11 11.07 -24.03 6.36
N PHE A 12 11.35 -23.10 5.44
CA PHE A 12 10.37 -22.08 5.01
C PHE A 12 9.20 -22.68 4.24
N PHE A 13 9.47 -23.63 3.34
CA PHE A 13 8.43 -24.29 2.54
C PHE A 13 7.53 -25.18 3.40
N PHE A 14 8.08 -25.89 4.39
CA PHE A 14 7.31 -26.79 5.24
C PHE A 14 6.40 -26.05 6.22
N ILE A 15 6.83 -24.92 6.78
CA ILE A 15 6.00 -24.13 7.72
C ILE A 15 4.79 -23.52 6.99
N ASP A 16 4.98 -22.95 5.80
CA ASP A 16 3.88 -22.38 5.02
C ASP A 16 2.91 -23.46 4.51
N LEU A 17 3.42 -24.64 4.13
CA LEU A 17 2.59 -25.78 3.71
C LEU A 17 1.79 -26.36 4.89
N PHE A 18 2.39 -26.51 6.08
CA PHE A 18 1.70 -26.98 7.28
C PHE A 18 0.62 -26.00 7.77
N GLN A 19 0.88 -24.69 7.69
CA GLN A 19 -0.13 -23.67 7.99
C GLN A 19 -1.27 -23.65 6.97
N SER A 20 -1.00 -24.01 5.70
CA SER A 20 -2.06 -24.19 4.70
C SER A 20 -2.95 -25.42 4.98
N LEU A 21 -2.39 -26.48 5.59
CA LEU A 21 -3.07 -27.75 5.88
C LEU A 21 -3.95 -27.69 7.14
N LEU A 22 -3.56 -26.93 8.17
CA LEU A 22 -4.32 -26.81 9.42
C LEU A 22 -5.36 -25.68 9.40
N GLY A 23 -5.33 -24.85 8.37
CA GLY A 23 -6.14 -23.64 8.28
C GLY A 23 -5.67 -22.55 9.25
N PRO A 24 -5.85 -21.27 8.89
CA PRO A 24 -5.56 -20.16 9.81
C PRO A 24 -6.49 -20.20 11.04
N SER A 25 -5.97 -19.81 12.21
CA SER A 25 -6.81 -19.63 13.41
C SER A 25 -7.90 -18.58 13.16
N ALA A 26 -9.01 -18.66 13.92
CA ALA A 26 -10.11 -17.70 13.81
C ALA A 26 -9.64 -16.25 13.93
N ASP A 27 -8.68 -15.97 14.81
CA ASP A 27 -8.07 -14.65 14.98
C ASP A 27 -7.32 -14.18 13.72
N LYS A 28 -6.57 -15.07 13.07
CA LYS A 28 -5.86 -14.77 11.82
C LYS A 28 -6.85 -14.49 10.67
N VAL A 29 -7.92 -15.26 10.58
CA VAL A 29 -8.99 -15.03 9.58
C VAL A 29 -9.67 -13.68 9.82
N ASN A 30 -9.99 -13.36 11.07
CA ASN A 30 -10.62 -12.10 11.43
C ASN A 30 -9.71 -10.91 11.08
N ARG A 31 -8.42 -10.98 11.44
CA ARG A 31 -7.43 -9.94 11.06
C ARG A 31 -7.30 -9.78 9.55
N LEU A 32 -7.25 -10.87 8.79
CA LEU A 32 -7.22 -10.84 7.33
C LEU A 32 -8.46 -10.13 6.76
N ASN A 33 -9.67 -10.50 7.18
CA ASN A 33 -10.89 -9.87 6.68
C ASN A 33 -10.93 -8.37 7.00
N VAL A 34 -10.53 -7.99 8.21
CA VAL A 34 -10.43 -6.60 8.65
C VAL A 34 -9.39 -5.85 7.80
N ASN A 35 -8.24 -6.47 7.49
CA ASN A 35 -7.24 -5.93 6.57
C ASN A 35 -7.77 -5.69 5.16
N LEU A 36 -8.41 -6.69 4.57
CA LEU A 36 -9.03 -6.58 3.25
C LEU A 36 -10.07 -5.45 3.21
N GLU A 37 -10.99 -5.41 4.18
CA GLU A 37 -12.06 -4.41 4.21
C GLU A 37 -11.52 -2.98 4.27
N ASN A 38 -10.51 -2.74 5.09
CA ASN A 38 -9.92 -1.40 5.18
C ASN A 38 -9.13 -1.02 3.93
N ALA A 39 -8.42 -1.96 3.29
CA ALA A 39 -7.77 -1.69 2.02
C ALA A 39 -8.81 -1.31 0.95
N GLU A 40 -9.87 -2.10 0.81
CA GLU A 40 -10.97 -1.84 -0.12
C GLU A 40 -11.64 -0.48 0.13
N LYS A 41 -11.87 -0.09 1.39
CA LYS A 41 -12.43 1.23 1.73
C LYS A 41 -11.54 2.38 1.24
N ARG A 42 -10.23 2.23 1.33
CA ARG A 42 -9.26 3.24 0.86
C ARG A 42 -9.27 3.33 -0.67
N LEU A 43 -9.25 2.20 -1.36
CA LEU A 43 -9.37 2.15 -2.82
C LEU A 43 -10.66 2.80 -3.32
N LYS A 44 -11.81 2.47 -2.70
CA LYS A 44 -13.11 3.10 -3.00
C LYS A 44 -13.12 4.60 -2.75
N THR A 45 -12.40 5.08 -1.75
CA THR A 45 -12.29 6.53 -1.47
C THR A 45 -11.55 7.23 -2.60
N ILE A 46 -10.45 6.65 -3.10
CA ILE A 46 -9.70 7.21 -4.23
C ILE A 46 -10.58 7.26 -5.48
N GLU A 47 -11.20 6.15 -5.85
CA GLU A 47 -11.98 6.06 -7.07
C GLU A 47 -13.28 6.85 -7.02
N GLY A 48 -13.99 6.82 -5.88
CA GLY A 48 -15.29 7.46 -5.72
C GLY A 48 -15.24 8.93 -5.31
N THR A 49 -14.12 9.39 -4.73
CA THR A 49 -13.99 10.74 -4.19
C THR A 49 -12.89 11.54 -4.87
N TYR A 50 -11.61 11.19 -4.66
CA TYR A 50 -10.51 12.06 -5.12
C TYR A 50 -10.41 12.10 -6.64
N TYR A 51 -10.37 10.95 -7.30
CA TYR A 51 -10.20 10.88 -8.75
C TYR A 51 -11.41 11.42 -9.50
N VAL A 52 -12.63 11.13 -9.03
CA VAL A 52 -13.86 11.69 -9.61
C VAL A 52 -13.91 13.22 -9.46
N ARG A 53 -13.43 13.78 -8.34
CA ARG A 53 -13.34 15.24 -8.18
C ARG A 53 -12.32 15.83 -9.14
N PHE A 54 -11.13 15.24 -9.24
CA PHE A 54 -10.10 15.64 -10.19
C PHE A 54 -10.61 15.64 -11.64
N GLN A 55 -11.31 14.58 -12.06
CA GLN A 55 -11.85 14.46 -13.43
C GLN A 55 -12.93 15.51 -13.74
N LYS A 56 -13.68 15.96 -12.72
CA LYS A 56 -14.74 16.98 -12.90
C LYS A 56 -14.20 18.40 -12.84
N ASP A 57 -13.20 18.63 -11.99
CA ASP A 57 -12.64 19.94 -11.71
C ASP A 57 -11.16 19.82 -11.34
N SER A 58 -10.29 20.24 -12.27
CA SER A 58 -8.85 20.24 -12.04
C SER A 58 -8.41 21.18 -10.92
N SER A 59 -9.26 22.16 -10.54
CA SER A 59 -9.00 23.04 -9.40
C SER A 59 -8.98 22.29 -8.07
N PHE A 60 -9.53 21.06 -8.00
CA PHE A 60 -9.37 20.17 -6.86
C PHE A 60 -7.90 20.01 -6.44
N LEU A 61 -6.98 19.93 -7.42
CA LEU A 61 -5.56 19.78 -7.15
C LEU A 61 -4.92 21.04 -6.53
N THR A 62 -5.59 22.19 -6.52
CA THR A 62 -5.11 23.39 -5.83
C THR A 62 -5.29 23.31 -4.32
N GLN A 63 -6.15 22.40 -3.84
CA GLN A 63 -6.36 22.19 -2.41
C GLN A 63 -5.08 21.61 -1.78
N THR A 64 -4.70 22.18 -0.64
CA THR A 64 -3.56 21.70 0.15
C THR A 64 -3.76 20.25 0.55
N GLY A 65 -2.77 19.40 0.26
CA GLY A 65 -2.78 17.99 0.63
C GLY A 65 -3.60 17.08 -0.29
N ALA A 66 -4.24 17.60 -1.34
CA ALA A 66 -5.18 16.83 -2.16
C ALA A 66 -4.56 15.56 -2.75
N VAL A 67 -3.34 15.67 -3.29
CA VAL A 67 -2.62 14.54 -3.89
C VAL A 67 -2.02 13.66 -2.80
N TRP A 68 -1.49 14.26 -1.73
CA TRP A 68 -0.96 13.55 -0.59
C TRP A 68 -2.00 12.67 0.10
N PHE A 69 -3.25 13.11 0.25
CA PHE A 69 -4.32 12.28 0.80
C PHE A 69 -4.65 11.09 -0.09
N ALA A 70 -4.69 11.28 -1.42
CA ALA A 70 -4.89 10.18 -2.36
C ALA A 70 -3.75 9.16 -2.30
N ARG A 71 -2.49 9.63 -2.24
CA ARG A 71 -1.32 8.77 -2.07
C ARG A 71 -1.28 8.08 -0.70
N LYS A 72 -1.69 8.77 0.35
CA LYS A 72 -1.82 8.18 1.69
C LYS A 72 -2.80 7.03 1.68
N ASP A 73 -3.95 7.17 1.02
CA ASP A 73 -4.94 6.11 0.98
C ASP A 73 -4.45 4.89 0.18
N ILE A 74 -3.73 5.08 -0.93
CA ILE A 74 -3.19 3.94 -1.71
C ILE A 74 -2.04 3.24 -0.96
N GLU A 75 -1.15 4.00 -0.31
CA GLU A 75 -0.07 3.41 0.50
C GLU A 75 -0.60 2.78 1.79
N SER A 76 -1.70 3.28 2.35
CA SER A 76 -2.39 2.61 3.47
C SER A 76 -3.04 1.31 3.03
N ALA A 77 -3.63 1.26 1.82
CA ALA A 77 -4.15 0.02 1.25
C ALA A 77 -3.01 -1.00 1.05
N ARG A 78 -1.84 -0.57 0.57
CA ARG A 78 -0.63 -1.40 0.46
C ARG A 78 -0.16 -1.90 1.82
N TYR A 79 -0.19 -1.06 2.85
CA TYR A 79 0.12 -1.45 4.23
C TYR A 79 -0.78 -2.58 4.71
N TYR A 80 -2.09 -2.47 4.50
CA TYR A 80 -3.03 -3.53 4.87
C TYR A 80 -2.86 -4.80 4.04
N ALA A 81 -2.67 -4.68 2.72
CA ALA A 81 -2.50 -5.82 1.82
C ALA A 81 -1.22 -6.62 2.08
N THR A 82 -0.18 -5.96 2.61
CA THR A 82 1.13 -6.58 2.87
C THR A 82 1.35 -6.96 4.34
N GLY A 83 0.36 -6.74 5.21
CA GLY A 83 0.50 -6.98 6.66
C GLY A 83 1.49 -6.04 7.35
N GLY A 84 1.70 -4.85 6.79
CA GLY A 84 2.57 -3.82 7.34
C GLY A 84 4.04 -3.89 6.90
N ARG A 85 4.33 -4.61 5.80
CA ARG A 85 5.68 -4.69 5.23
C ARG A 85 6.01 -3.52 4.30
N GLU A 86 5.01 -2.95 3.65
CA GLU A 86 5.15 -1.85 2.68
C GLU A 86 4.08 -0.78 2.92
N GLY A 87 4.28 0.43 2.39
CA GLY A 87 3.27 1.47 2.39
C GLY A 87 3.23 2.33 3.67
N TYR A 88 2.10 3.00 3.89
CA TYR A 88 1.92 3.99 4.95
C TYR A 88 1.13 3.38 6.11
N ALA A 89 1.74 3.34 7.29
CA ALA A 89 1.14 2.84 8.51
C ALA A 89 0.09 3.82 9.04
N VAL A 90 -1.13 3.32 9.21
CA VAL A 90 -2.21 4.01 9.93
C VAL A 90 -2.20 3.45 11.35
N SER A 91 -2.33 4.34 12.35
CA SER A 91 -1.99 4.16 13.77
C SER A 91 -2.73 3.05 14.53
N ASP A 92 -3.52 2.23 13.85
CA ASP A 92 -4.51 1.33 14.41
C ASP A 92 -4.28 -0.15 14.08
N ARG A 93 -3.15 -0.56 13.48
CA ARG A 93 -2.91 -1.99 13.18
C ARG A 93 -1.54 -2.55 13.54
N VAL A 94 -1.61 -3.68 14.21
CA VAL A 94 -0.50 -4.58 14.56
C VAL A 94 0.10 -5.13 13.27
N GLN A 95 1.41 -4.95 13.10
CA GLN A 95 2.22 -5.64 12.12
C GLN A 95 1.99 -7.15 12.31
N ASP A 96 1.37 -7.83 11.35
CA ASP A 96 1.17 -9.28 11.44
C ASP A 96 2.36 -9.92 10.71
N ASP A 97 3.29 -10.48 11.48
CA ASP A 97 4.46 -11.19 10.94
C ASP A 97 4.04 -12.33 10.00
N ALA A 98 2.83 -12.87 10.22
CA ALA A 98 2.09 -13.64 9.23
C ALA A 98 1.48 -12.67 8.20
N GLY A 99 2.35 -12.05 7.40
CA GLY A 99 1.95 -11.22 6.27
C GLY A 99 0.85 -11.95 5.50
N LEU A 100 -0.23 -11.24 5.17
CA LEU A 100 -1.40 -11.83 4.50
C LEU A 100 -0.90 -12.81 3.46
N ASN A 101 -1.28 -14.09 3.59
CA ASN A 101 -0.76 -15.15 2.75
C ASN A 101 -0.83 -14.67 1.30
N ARG A 102 0.32 -14.39 0.67
CA ARG A 102 0.37 -13.81 -0.68
C ARG A 102 -0.27 -14.75 -1.72
N PHE A 103 -0.51 -16.00 -1.32
CA PHE A 103 -1.22 -17.02 -2.07
C PHE A 103 -2.74 -17.03 -1.83
N ASP A 104 -3.30 -16.24 -0.88
CA ASP A 104 -4.76 -16.05 -0.77
C ASP A 104 -5.25 -15.28 -2.02
N PRO A 105 -6.20 -15.84 -2.80
CA PRO A 105 -6.70 -15.22 -4.01
C PRO A 105 -7.27 -13.81 -3.80
N ARG A 106 -7.83 -13.52 -2.61
CA ARG A 106 -8.40 -12.21 -2.27
C ARG A 106 -7.30 -11.17 -2.10
N VAL A 107 -6.18 -11.54 -1.50
CA VAL A 107 -5.00 -10.68 -1.34
C VAL A 107 -4.38 -10.40 -2.71
N LYS A 108 -4.26 -11.42 -3.57
CA LYS A 108 -3.78 -11.25 -4.94
C LYS A 108 -4.67 -10.29 -5.75
N LYS A 109 -5.99 -10.44 -5.65
CA LYS A 109 -6.95 -9.53 -6.28
C LYS A 109 -6.76 -8.10 -5.77
N LEU A 110 -6.65 -7.92 -4.47
CA LEU A 110 -6.47 -6.61 -3.85
C LEU A 110 -5.15 -5.93 -4.29
N LEU A 111 -4.05 -6.67 -4.41
CA LEU A 111 -2.77 -6.12 -4.91
C LEU A 111 -2.87 -5.66 -6.38
N GLN A 112 -3.67 -6.36 -7.19
CA GLN A 112 -3.97 -5.92 -8.55
C GLN A 112 -4.80 -4.63 -8.53
N GLU A 113 -5.87 -4.57 -7.73
CA GLU A 113 -6.69 -3.36 -7.58
C GLU A 113 -5.87 -2.16 -7.09
N ILE A 114 -4.93 -2.37 -6.16
CA ILE A 114 -3.97 -1.34 -5.73
C ILE A 114 -3.16 -0.83 -6.94
N THR A 115 -2.64 -1.73 -7.78
CA THR A 115 -1.87 -1.33 -8.97
C THR A 115 -2.72 -0.52 -9.96
N ASP A 116 -3.97 -0.94 -10.16
CA ASP A 116 -4.90 -0.26 -11.07
C ASP A 116 -5.26 1.14 -10.54
N VAL A 117 -5.54 1.28 -9.25
CA VAL A 117 -5.83 2.58 -8.62
C VAL A 117 -4.58 3.46 -8.51
N GLU A 118 -3.40 2.88 -8.34
CA GLU A 118 -2.13 3.61 -8.31
C GLU A 118 -1.89 4.39 -9.60
N SER A 119 -2.31 3.86 -10.76
CA SER A 119 -2.22 4.58 -12.04
C SER A 119 -3.01 5.90 -12.02
N LYS A 120 -4.21 5.90 -11.42
CA LYS A 120 -5.06 7.09 -11.26
C LYS A 120 -4.43 8.13 -10.33
N VAL A 121 -3.80 7.68 -9.24
CA VAL A 121 -3.06 8.59 -8.33
C VAL A 121 -1.85 9.18 -9.04
N LYS A 122 -1.12 8.40 -9.85
CA LYS A 122 0.00 8.91 -10.67
C LYS A 122 -0.43 9.98 -11.67
N GLU A 123 -1.62 9.86 -12.25
CA GLU A 123 -2.18 10.91 -13.11
C GLU A 123 -2.39 12.23 -12.34
N MET A 124 -2.92 12.15 -11.11
CA MET A 124 -3.11 13.33 -10.26
C MET A 124 -1.78 13.96 -9.85
N GLU A 125 -0.79 13.14 -9.50
CA GLU A 125 0.58 13.56 -9.16
C GLU A 125 1.21 14.32 -10.33
N LYS A 126 1.19 13.71 -11.52
CA LYS A 126 1.69 14.33 -12.75
C LYS A 126 0.96 15.63 -13.08
N ALA A 127 -0.36 15.67 -12.93
CA ALA A 127 -1.16 16.87 -13.18
C ALA A 127 -0.84 18.01 -12.21
N LYS A 128 -0.44 17.69 -10.97
CA LYS A 128 0.01 18.68 -9.97
C LYS A 128 1.50 19.05 -10.11
N GLY A 129 2.27 18.33 -10.92
CA GLY A 129 3.70 18.58 -11.13
C GLY A 129 4.63 17.88 -10.14
N TYR A 130 4.16 16.80 -9.50
CA TYR A 130 4.94 16.03 -8.52
C TYR A 130 5.03 14.55 -8.91
N GLU A 131 6.08 13.88 -8.42
CA GLU A 131 6.28 12.45 -8.58
C GLU A 131 6.47 11.82 -7.19
N PHE A 132 5.70 10.78 -6.89
CA PHE A 132 5.90 10.00 -5.67
C PHE A 132 7.26 9.31 -5.69
N VAL A 133 8.02 9.44 -4.61
CA VAL A 133 9.34 8.83 -4.47
C VAL A 133 9.25 7.56 -3.63
N ALA A 134 8.80 7.69 -2.39
CA ALA A 134 8.77 6.60 -1.42
C ALA A 134 7.92 6.95 -0.19
N VAL A 135 7.63 5.93 0.60
CA VAL A 135 7.29 6.10 2.02
C VAL A 135 8.57 5.91 2.85
N ARG A 136 8.96 6.91 3.65
CA ARG A 136 10.14 6.88 4.53
C ARG A 136 9.74 7.33 5.94
N ASP A 137 10.07 6.54 6.96
CA ASP A 137 9.71 6.83 8.37
C ASP A 137 8.21 7.16 8.54
N ASN A 138 7.35 6.43 7.84
CA ASN A 138 5.91 6.68 7.77
C ASN A 138 5.52 8.07 7.22
N ASN A 139 6.33 8.63 6.33
CA ASN A 139 6.05 9.86 5.59
C ASN A 139 6.07 9.60 4.10
N ILE A 140 5.13 10.19 3.37
CA ILE A 140 5.12 10.18 1.91
C ILE A 140 6.05 11.28 1.42
N ILE A 141 6.99 10.91 0.56
CA ILE A 141 7.99 11.82 -0.01
C ILE A 141 7.68 12.03 -1.48
N TYR A 142 7.59 13.29 -1.87
CA TYR A 142 7.43 13.73 -3.26
C TYR A 142 8.71 14.35 -3.79
N LYS A 143 8.84 14.33 -5.12
CA LYS A 143 9.81 15.11 -5.88
C LYS A 143 9.06 16.08 -6.78
N ASP A 144 9.49 17.33 -6.79
CA ASP A 144 9.01 18.33 -7.73
C ASP A 144 9.57 18.01 -9.13
N THR A 145 8.68 17.89 -10.13
CA THR A 145 9.08 17.44 -11.48
C THR A 145 9.74 18.54 -12.31
N GLU A 146 9.55 19.81 -11.96
CA GLU A 146 10.16 20.95 -12.66
C GLU A 146 11.60 21.16 -12.17
N THR A 147 11.79 21.13 -10.85
CA THR A 147 13.10 21.41 -10.22
C THR A 147 13.92 20.15 -9.93
N GLY A 148 13.29 18.97 -9.95
CA GLY A 148 13.92 17.71 -9.56
C GLY A 148 14.19 17.58 -8.05
N LYS A 149 13.75 18.54 -7.24
CA LYS A 149 14.01 18.59 -5.79
C LYS A 149 13.11 17.59 -5.05
N GLU A 150 13.71 16.69 -4.26
CA GLU A 150 12.96 15.92 -3.24
C GLU A 150 12.48 16.86 -2.12
N LEU A 151 11.20 16.74 -1.78
CA LEU A 151 10.54 17.53 -0.74
C LEU A 151 10.72 16.89 0.64
N SER A 152 10.77 17.72 1.68
CA SER A 152 10.65 17.24 3.06
C SER A 152 9.26 16.62 3.30
N ALA A 153 9.11 15.86 4.39
CA ALA A 153 7.80 15.31 4.80
C ALA A 153 6.75 16.41 5.00
N LYS A 154 7.16 17.55 5.58
CA LYS A 154 6.27 18.70 5.79
C LYS A 154 5.82 19.29 4.46
N GLU A 155 6.74 19.57 3.53
CA GLU A 155 6.40 20.07 2.19
C GLU A 155 5.51 19.08 1.44
N SER A 156 5.86 17.79 1.47
CA SER A 156 5.10 16.71 0.82
C SER A 156 3.66 16.62 1.32
N SER A 157 3.41 16.86 2.61
CA SER A 157 2.05 16.84 3.19
C SER A 157 1.12 17.97 2.69
N GLN A 158 1.67 18.97 2.01
CA GLN A 158 0.92 20.11 1.49
C GLN A 158 0.52 19.94 0.01
N ILE A 159 1.05 18.90 -0.65
CA ILE A 159 0.76 18.55 -2.05
C ILE A 159 -0.56 17.79 -2.14
#